data_AF-A0A1W9JCB9-F1
#
_entry.id   AF-A0A1W9JCB9-F1
#
_cell.length_a   1.000
_cell.length_b   1.000
_cell.length_c   1.000
_cell.angle_alpha   90.00
_cell.angle_beta   90.00
_cell.angle_gamma   90.00
#
_symmetry.space_group_name_H-M   'P 1'
#
loop_
_entity.id
_entity.type
_entity.pdbx_description
1 polymer ?
#
loop_
_entity_poly.entity_id
_entity_poly.type
_entity_poly.pdbx_seq_one_letter_code
_entity_poly.pdbx_strand_id
1 'polypeptide(L)'
;MELSQIVIGVVGISLYWLLIKFMTNHKNVLAKPEDEQRKLKKQLYWGFAFIFVFYLGSQLLINSKTTGWVPWLVVGCYFLLWGIGGYLIWQAYRLGIKKEIALVKKSNGQLFTNPHKFIRTIAIINLLTGLSIWVLAIAIPIFKIKLATWAPFIVVISSLKQIVFSRFEKNDAT
;
A
#
# COMPACT_ATOMS: atom_id res chain seq x y z
N MET A 1 23.15 -15.02 -9.66
CA MET A 1 21.69 -15.11 -9.53
C MET A 1 21.32 -16.58 -9.62
N GLU A 2 20.85 -17.18 -8.53
CA GLU A 2 20.50 -18.61 -8.54
C GLU A 2 19.23 -18.84 -9.37
N LEU A 3 19.21 -19.92 -10.15
CA LEU A 3 18.10 -20.27 -11.05
C LEU A 3 16.75 -20.33 -10.30
N SER A 4 16.79 -20.70 -9.02
CA SER A 4 15.67 -20.73 -8.09
C SER A 4 14.97 -19.36 -7.93
N GLN A 5 15.71 -18.25 -7.88
CA GLN A 5 15.15 -16.91 -7.70
C GLN A 5 14.45 -16.40 -8.95
N ILE A 6 14.97 -16.74 -10.13
CA ILE A 6 14.36 -16.44 -11.43
C ILE A 6 13.03 -17.18 -11.56
N VAL A 7 13.03 -18.48 -11.25
CA VAL A 7 11.83 -19.32 -11.32
C VAL A 7 10.75 -18.80 -10.36
N ILE A 8 11.10 -18.46 -9.12
CA ILE A 8 10.14 -17.89 -8.15
C ILE A 8 9.59 -16.54 -8.64
N GLY A 9 10.43 -15.69 -9.23
CA GLY A 9 10.01 -14.42 -9.81
C GLY A 9 9.04 -14.58 -10.96
N VAL A 10 9.40 -15.42 -11.94
CA VAL A 10 8.57 -15.69 -13.11
C VAL A 10 7.24 -16.32 -12.70
N VAL A 11 7.26 -17.31 -11.81
CA VAL A 11 6.04 -17.96 -11.30
C VAL A 11 5.16 -16.97 -10.53
N GLY A 12 5.75 -16.13 -9.67
CA GLY A 12 5.03 -15.11 -8.91
C GLY A 12 4.37 -14.05 -9.79
N ILE A 13 5.11 -13.53 -10.79
CA ILE A 13 4.60 -12.57 -11.78
C ILE A 13 3.48 -13.19 -12.61
N SER A 14 3.65 -14.46 -13.03
CA SER A 14 2.66 -15.20 -13.82
C SER A 14 1.38 -15.45 -13.04
N LEU A 15 1.48 -15.84 -11.76
CA LEU A 15 0.34 -16.02 -10.86
C LEU A 15 -0.39 -14.69 -10.61
N TYR A 16 0.35 -13.60 -10.42
CA TYR A 16 -0.25 -12.28 -10.23
C TYR A 16 -0.97 -11.81 -11.50
N TRP A 17 -0.41 -12.06 -12.68
CA TRP A 17 -1.07 -11.79 -13.95
C TRP A 17 -2.36 -12.61 -14.13
N LEU A 18 -2.32 -13.90 -13.78
CA LEU A 18 -3.50 -14.76 -13.77
C LEU A 18 -4.58 -14.25 -12.81
N LEU A 19 -4.19 -13.79 -11.62
CA LEU A 19 -5.11 -13.18 -10.65
C LEU A 19 -5.75 -11.90 -11.19
N ILE A 20 -4.99 -11.02 -11.86
CA ILE A 20 -5.55 -9.83 -12.51
C ILE A 20 -6.58 -10.26 -13.55
N LYS A 21 -6.21 -11.21 -14.43
CA LYS A 21 -7.10 -11.69 -15.51
C LYS A 21 -8.38 -12.29 -14.93
N PHE A 22 -8.26 -13.09 -13.87
CA PHE A 22 -9.38 -13.69 -13.16
C PHE A 22 -10.27 -12.63 -12.51
N MET A 23 -9.70 -11.66 -11.81
CA MET A 23 -10.45 -10.57 -11.18
C MET A 23 -11.16 -9.68 -12.20
N THR A 24 -10.51 -9.37 -13.34
CA THR A 24 -11.12 -8.55 -14.39
C THR A 24 -12.22 -9.25 -15.17
N ASN A 25 -12.20 -10.58 -15.23
CA ASN A 25 -13.25 -11.40 -15.87
C ASN A 25 -14.32 -11.89 -14.89
N HIS A 26 -14.22 -11.52 -13.61
CA HIS A 26 -15.19 -11.94 -12.61
C HIS A 26 -16.56 -11.29 -12.87
N LYS A 27 -17.65 -12.05 -12.76
CA LYS A 27 -19.03 -11.59 -13.05
C LYS A 27 -19.38 -10.29 -12.31
N ASN A 28 -18.92 -10.12 -11.07
CA ASN A 28 -19.14 -8.91 -10.27
C ASN A 28 -18.42 -7.66 -10.80
N VAL A 29 -17.34 -7.81 -11.56
CA VAL A 29 -16.63 -6.70 -12.21
C VAL A 29 -17.28 -6.39 -13.55
N LEU A 30 -17.69 -7.42 -14.30
CA LEU A 30 -18.41 -7.26 -15.57
C LEU A 30 -19.81 -6.65 -15.41
N ALA A 31 -20.44 -6.81 -14.24
CA ALA A 31 -21.73 -6.21 -13.92
C ALA A 31 -21.65 -4.71 -13.57
N LYS A 32 -20.44 -4.13 -13.43
CA LYS A 32 -20.27 -2.71 -13.12
C LYS A 32 -20.36 -1.83 -14.37
N PRO A 33 -20.69 -0.53 -14.23
CA PRO A 33 -20.63 0.44 -15.33
C PRO A 33 -19.25 0.48 -15.99
N GLU A 34 -19.20 0.71 -17.30
CA GLU A 34 -17.98 0.63 -18.12
C GLU A 34 -16.84 1.53 -17.60
N ASP A 35 -17.19 2.72 -17.09
CA ASP A 35 -16.24 3.68 -16.50
C ASP A 35 -15.60 3.17 -15.21
N GLU A 36 -16.36 2.47 -14.36
CA GLU A 36 -15.81 1.85 -13.15
C GLU A 36 -14.89 0.69 -13.50
N GLN A 37 -15.26 -0.12 -14.50
CA GLN A 37 -14.40 -1.22 -14.97
C GLN A 37 -13.06 -0.72 -15.50
N ARG A 38 -13.06 0.37 -16.30
CA ARG A 38 -11.82 0.99 -16.79
C ARG A 38 -10.93 1.48 -15.65
N LYS A 39 -11.51 2.15 -14.64
CA LYS A 39 -10.75 2.59 -13.46
C LYS A 39 -10.16 1.42 -12.69
N LEU A 40 -10.93 0.35 -12.47
CA LEU A 40 -10.48 -0.85 -11.74
C LEU A 40 -9.37 -1.59 -12.49
N LYS A 41 -9.51 -1.77 -13.81
CA LYS A 41 -8.47 -2.34 -14.67
C LYS A 41 -7.19 -1.51 -14.62
N LYS A 42 -7.31 -0.18 -14.78
CA LYS A 42 -6.17 0.74 -14.71
C LYS A 42 -5.47 0.63 -13.34
N GLN A 43 -6.21 0.59 -12.24
CA GLN A 43 -5.66 0.47 -10.90
C GLN A 43 -4.94 -0.87 -10.68
N LEU A 44 -5.48 -1.98 -11.20
CA LEU A 44 -4.84 -3.31 -11.18
C LEU A 44 -3.55 -3.35 -12.01
N TYR A 45 -3.56 -2.78 -13.22
CA TYR A 45 -2.37 -2.70 -14.06
C TYR A 45 -1.28 -1.81 -13.45
N TRP A 46 -1.64 -0.67 -12.85
CA TRP A 46 -0.69 0.16 -12.11
C TRP A 46 -0.14 -0.56 -10.89
N GLY A 47 -0.97 -1.31 -10.15
CA GLY A 47 -0.52 -2.18 -9.06
C GLY A 47 0.49 -3.24 -9.51
N PHE A 48 0.24 -3.87 -10.66
CA PHE A 48 1.16 -4.83 -11.28
C PHE A 48 2.49 -4.20 -11.68
N ALA A 49 2.44 -3.06 -12.39
CA ALA A 49 3.63 -2.32 -12.80
C ALA A 49 4.47 -1.93 -11.57
N PHE A 50 3.82 -1.50 -10.49
CA PHE A 50 4.50 -1.15 -9.25
C PHE A 50 5.17 -2.36 -8.59
N ILE A 51 4.48 -3.50 -8.50
CA ILE A 51 5.04 -4.75 -7.96
C ILE A 51 6.20 -5.24 -8.83
N PHE A 52 6.10 -5.14 -10.15
CA PHE A 52 7.15 -5.54 -11.08
C PHE A 52 8.40 -4.67 -10.93
N VAL A 53 8.23 -3.34 -10.90
CA VAL A 53 9.33 -2.39 -10.65
C VAL A 53 9.95 -2.63 -9.28
N PHE A 54 9.14 -2.88 -8.25
CA PHE A 54 9.61 -3.16 -6.90
C PHE A 54 10.37 -4.48 -6.82
N TYR A 55 9.89 -5.53 -7.50
CA TYR A 55 10.57 -6.82 -7.59
C TYR A 55 11.91 -6.68 -8.31
N LEU A 56 11.96 -6.01 -9.47
CA LEU A 56 13.19 -5.72 -10.19
C LEU A 56 14.17 -4.90 -9.35
N GLY A 57 13.68 -3.85 -8.67
CA GLY A 57 14.48 -3.05 -7.75
C GLY A 57 15.05 -3.91 -6.62
N SER A 58 14.24 -4.80 -6.03
CA SER A 58 14.69 -5.70 -4.96
C SER A 58 15.76 -6.70 -5.44
N GLN A 59 15.62 -7.24 -6.66
CA GLN A 59 16.60 -8.17 -7.25
C GLN A 59 17.92 -7.47 -7.58
N LEU A 60 17.86 -6.23 -8.07
CA LEU A 60 19.04 -5.39 -8.30
C LEU A 60 19.77 -5.07 -7.00
N LEU A 61 19.03 -4.79 -5.92
CA LEU A 61 19.60 -4.52 -4.58
C LEU A 61 20.22 -5.77 -3.93
N ILE A 62 19.69 -6.96 -4.21
CA ILE A 62 20.21 -8.23 -3.67
C ILE A 62 21.47 -8.69 -4.44
N ASN A 63 21.54 -8.44 -5.74
CA ASN A 63 22.65 -8.89 -6.59
C ASN A 63 23.78 -7.85 -6.75
N SER A 64 23.60 -6.59 -6.31
CA SER A 64 24.70 -5.63 -6.32
C SER A 64 25.73 -6.00 -5.25
N LYS A 65 26.90 -6.50 -5.67
CA LYS A 65 28.08 -6.60 -4.81
C LYS A 65 28.29 -5.25 -4.11
N THR A 66 28.50 -5.32 -2.80
CA THR A 66 28.46 -4.28 -1.78
C THR A 66 29.51 -3.18 -1.96
N THR A 67 29.46 -2.44 -3.07
CA THR A 67 30.25 -1.22 -3.32
C THR A 67 29.41 -0.31 -4.22
N GLY A 68 28.70 0.65 -3.62
CA GLY A 68 27.88 1.63 -4.37
C GLY A 68 26.68 2.20 -3.60
N TRP A 69 25.73 2.77 -4.34
CA TRP A 69 24.54 3.54 -3.88
C TRP A 69 23.45 2.71 -3.16
N VAL A 70 23.58 1.38 -3.16
CA VAL A 70 22.59 0.43 -2.60
C VAL A 70 22.36 0.59 -1.10
N PRO A 71 23.40 0.68 -0.24
CA PRO A 71 23.21 1.03 1.18
C PRO A 71 22.48 2.37 1.38
N TRP A 72 22.74 3.37 0.53
CA TRP A 72 22.03 4.66 0.60
C TRP A 72 20.55 4.56 0.22
N LEU A 73 20.18 3.68 -0.72
CA LEU A 73 18.78 3.39 -1.03
C LEU A 73 18.05 2.74 0.16
N VAL A 74 18.69 1.78 0.85
CA VAL A 74 18.12 1.15 2.04
C VAL A 74 17.89 2.18 3.15
N VAL A 75 18.88 3.07 3.36
CA VAL A 75 18.76 4.20 4.30
C VAL A 75 17.64 5.16 3.86
N GLY A 76 17.51 5.47 2.58
CA GLY A 76 16.43 6.28 2.04
C GLY A 76 15.04 5.66 2.27
N CYS A 77 14.87 4.38 1.97
CA CYS A 77 13.63 3.63 2.25
C CYS A 77 13.32 3.61 3.76
N TYR A 78 14.34 3.49 4.60
CA TYR A 78 14.18 3.55 6.05
C TYR A 78 13.66 4.92 6.51
N PHE A 79 14.25 6.03 6.03
CA PHE A 79 13.75 7.37 6.33
C PHE A 79 12.35 7.62 5.79
N LEU A 80 12.00 7.05 4.62
CA LEU A 80 10.65 7.12 4.08
C LEU A 80 9.62 6.43 5.00
N LEU A 81 9.97 5.30 5.64
CA LEU A 81 9.07 4.67 6.62
C LEU A 81 8.78 5.61 7.80
N TRP A 82 9.80 6.29 8.31
CA TRP A 82 9.64 7.30 9.36
C TRP A 82 8.76 8.46 8.91
N GLY A 83 9.01 8.99 7.71
CA GLY A 83 8.23 10.09 7.13
C GLY A 83 6.77 9.73 6.90
N ILE A 84 6.49 8.56 6.32
CA ILE A 84 5.12 8.06 6.08
C ILE A 84 4.40 7.82 7.41
N GLY A 85 5.06 7.19 8.38
CA GLY A 85 4.49 6.96 9.72
C GLY A 85 4.15 8.28 10.42
N GLY A 86 5.08 9.25 10.40
CA GLY A 86 4.87 10.57 10.98
C GLY A 86 3.75 11.35 10.29
N TYR A 87 3.68 11.30 8.96
CA TYR A 87 2.60 11.92 8.19
C TYR A 87 1.22 11.35 8.54
N LEU A 88 1.11 10.02 8.70
CA LEU A 88 -0.15 9.37 9.08
C LEU A 88 -0.59 9.73 10.50
N ILE A 89 0.35 9.78 11.44
CA ILE A 89 0.07 10.23 12.82
C ILE A 89 -0.34 11.70 12.83
N TRP A 90 0.33 12.55 12.05
CA TRP A 90 -0.04 13.96 11.90
C TRP A 90 -1.45 14.13 11.31
N GLN A 91 -1.80 13.36 10.27
CA GLN A 91 -3.17 13.34 9.74
C GLN A 91 -4.18 12.88 10.81
N ALA A 92 -3.87 11.82 11.56
CA ALA A 92 -4.73 11.34 12.62
C ALA A 92 -4.94 12.39 13.72
N TYR A 93 -3.89 13.13 14.09
CA TYR A 93 -3.96 14.25 15.02
C TYR A 93 -4.88 15.37 14.49
N ARG A 94 -4.72 15.80 13.23
CA ARG A 94 -5.59 16.85 12.65
C ARG A 94 -7.04 16.40 12.52
N LEU A 95 -7.28 15.15 12.16
CA LEU A 95 -8.62 14.59 12.04
C LEU A 95 -9.29 14.40 13.41
N GLY A 96 -8.56 13.89 14.40
CA GLY A 96 -9.10 13.58 15.73
C GLY A 96 -9.29 14.81 16.62
N ILE A 97 -8.30 15.71 16.65
CA ILE A 97 -8.26 16.86 17.57
C ILE A 97 -8.79 18.12 16.90
N LYS A 98 -8.22 18.48 15.74
CA LYS A 98 -8.65 19.69 15.00
C LYS A 98 -9.93 19.50 14.19
N LYS A 99 -10.43 18.26 14.09
CA LYS A 99 -11.65 17.87 13.35
C LYS A 99 -11.69 18.43 11.92
N GLU A 100 -10.53 18.47 11.27
CA GLU A 100 -10.42 19.04 9.93
C GLU A 100 -11.04 18.12 8.86
N ILE A 101 -12.28 18.43 8.50
CA ILE A 101 -13.14 17.66 7.60
C ILE A 101 -12.55 17.56 6.18
N ALA A 102 -11.79 18.56 5.75
CA ALA A 102 -11.16 18.61 4.43
C ALA A 102 -10.18 17.46 4.16
N LEU A 103 -9.71 16.78 5.21
CA LEU A 103 -8.83 15.61 5.10
C LEU A 103 -9.60 14.29 4.92
N VAL A 104 -10.92 14.29 5.12
CA VAL A 104 -11.77 13.11 4.94
C VAL A 104 -12.25 13.05 3.50
N LYS A 105 -11.43 12.45 2.65
CA LYS A 105 -11.71 12.27 1.22
C LYS A 105 -11.84 10.79 0.88
N LYS A 106 -12.74 10.51 -0.05
CA LYS A 106 -12.86 9.22 -0.75
C LYS A 106 -11.61 9.00 -1.62
N SER A 107 -11.42 7.76 -2.07
CA SER A 107 -10.37 7.34 -3.00
C SER A 107 -10.41 8.12 -4.32
N ASN A 108 -11.57 8.63 -4.72
CA ASN A 108 -11.75 9.49 -5.90
C ASN A 108 -11.45 10.98 -5.65
N GLY A 109 -11.03 11.35 -4.43
CA GLY A 109 -10.73 12.73 -4.04
C GLY A 109 -11.93 13.58 -3.62
N GLN A 110 -13.16 13.06 -3.73
CA GLN A 110 -14.38 13.76 -3.28
C GLN A 110 -14.55 13.65 -1.76
N LEU A 111 -15.28 14.61 -1.20
CA LEU A 111 -15.67 14.57 0.21
C LEU A 111 -16.76 13.49 0.41
N PHE A 112 -16.81 12.89 1.60
CA PHE A 112 -17.91 12.03 2.02
C PHE A 112 -19.20 12.85 2.18
N THR A 113 -20.36 12.22 1.95
CA THR A 113 -21.68 12.87 2.10
C THR A 113 -21.91 13.28 3.55
N ASN A 114 -21.49 12.45 4.50
CA ASN A 114 -21.51 12.80 5.93
C ASN A 114 -20.13 12.56 6.59
N PRO A 115 -19.17 13.47 6.42
CA PRO A 115 -17.78 13.24 6.81
C PRO A 115 -17.63 13.16 8.34
N HIS A 116 -18.47 13.87 9.10
CA HIS A 116 -18.46 13.84 10.57
C HIS A 116 -18.62 12.43 11.16
N LYS A 117 -19.42 11.58 10.51
CA LYS A 117 -19.64 10.19 10.92
C LYS A 117 -18.36 9.35 10.83
N PHE A 118 -17.49 9.65 9.87
CA PHE A 118 -16.31 8.85 9.56
C PHE A 118 -15.00 9.42 10.13
N ILE A 119 -14.96 10.70 10.53
CA ILE A 119 -13.77 11.39 11.06
C ILE A 119 -13.07 10.56 12.15
N ARG A 120 -13.81 10.13 13.18
CA ARG A 120 -13.22 9.42 14.33
C ARG A 120 -12.58 8.11 13.91
N THR A 121 -13.26 7.34 13.07
CA THR A 121 -12.76 6.03 12.65
C THR A 121 -11.58 6.16 11.69
N ILE A 122 -11.63 7.10 10.75
CA ILE A 122 -10.51 7.40 9.85
C ILE A 122 -9.29 7.89 10.64
N ALA A 123 -9.49 8.74 11.64
CA ALA A 123 -8.42 9.19 12.53
C ALA A 123 -7.76 8.00 13.26
N ILE A 124 -8.56 7.10 13.84
CA ILE A 124 -8.05 5.90 14.53
C ILE A 124 -7.29 4.99 13.55
N ILE A 125 -7.79 4.76 12.34
CA ILE A 125 -7.12 3.91 11.36
C ILE A 125 -5.78 4.51 10.95
N ASN A 126 -5.73 5.81 10.65
CA ASN A 126 -4.49 6.50 10.31
C ASN A 126 -3.49 6.46 11.46
N LEU A 127 -3.95 6.62 12.70
CA LEU A 127 -3.11 6.50 13.90
C LEU A 127 -2.52 5.09 14.01
N LEU A 128 -3.37 4.06 13.97
CA LEU A 128 -2.95 2.66 14.07
C LEU A 128 -1.99 2.28 12.95
N THR A 129 -2.29 2.67 11.72
CA THR A 129 -1.43 2.43 10.55
C THR A 129 -0.07 3.11 10.72
N GLY A 130 -0.06 4.38 11.15
CA GLY A 130 1.17 5.13 11.41
C GLY A 130 2.01 4.51 12.51
N LEU A 131 1.39 4.10 13.62
CA LEU A 131 2.04 3.39 14.72
C LEU A 131 2.60 2.03 14.27
N SER A 132 1.86 1.24 13.49
CA SER A 132 2.37 -0.02 12.95
C SER A 132 3.61 0.17 12.07
N ILE A 133 3.65 1.24 11.27
CA ILE A 133 4.83 1.58 10.45
C ILE A 133 6.01 1.98 11.34
N TRP A 134 5.79 2.75 12.42
CA TRP A 134 6.85 3.09 13.38
C TRP A 134 7.37 1.87 14.15
N VAL A 135 6.48 0.97 14.57
CA VAL A 135 6.88 -0.30 15.19
C VAL A 135 7.75 -1.10 14.23
N LEU A 136 7.40 -1.17 12.95
CA LEU A 136 8.25 -1.81 11.93
C LEU A 136 9.59 -1.09 11.78
N ALA A 137 9.61 0.25 11.72
CA ALA A 137 10.82 1.05 11.61
C ALA A 137 11.77 0.87 12.81
N ILE A 138 11.25 0.65 14.01
CA ILE A 138 12.03 0.35 15.22
C ILE A 138 12.48 -1.12 15.23
N ALA A 139 11.63 -2.05 14.77
CA ALA A 139 11.95 -3.47 14.72
C ALA A 139 13.07 -3.80 13.70
N ILE A 140 13.15 -3.05 12.61
CA ILE A 140 14.18 -3.22 11.57
C ILE A 140 15.61 -3.25 12.12
N PRO A 141 16.10 -2.22 12.84
CA PRO A 141 17.46 -2.22 13.38
C PRO A 141 17.64 -3.24 14.52
N ILE A 142 16.61 -3.47 15.34
CA ILE A 142 16.69 -4.39 16.49
C ILE A 142 16.85 -5.84 16.02
N PHE A 143 16.01 -6.27 15.08
CA PHE A 143 15.99 -7.66 14.60
C PHE A 143 16.79 -7.86 13.31
N LYS A 144 17.48 -6.82 12.83
CA LYS A 144 18.25 -6.82 11.57
C LYS A 144 17.41 -7.36 10.40
N ILE A 145 16.17 -6.88 10.30
CA ILE A 145 15.19 -7.38 9.32
C ILE A 145 15.66 -7.03 7.90
N LYS A 146 15.81 -8.06 7.05
CA LYS A 146 16.19 -7.89 5.63
C LYS A 146 15.14 -7.05 4.89
N LEU A 147 15.59 -6.20 3.97
CA LEU A 147 14.72 -5.32 3.16
C LEU A 147 13.60 -6.09 2.43
N ALA A 148 13.91 -7.29 1.93
CA ALA A 148 12.94 -8.16 1.26
C ALA A 148 11.72 -8.50 2.14
N THR A 149 11.91 -8.52 3.46
CA THR A 149 10.84 -8.78 4.43
C THR A 149 9.98 -7.53 4.67
N TRP A 150 10.43 -6.32 4.33
CA TRP A 150 9.64 -5.11 4.59
C TRP A 150 8.41 -5.02 3.67
N ALA A 151 8.57 -5.42 2.40
CA ALA A 151 7.52 -5.38 1.39
C ALA A 151 6.21 -6.07 1.83
N PRO A 152 6.23 -7.35 2.27
CA PRO A 152 4.99 -8.01 2.70
C PRO A 152 4.33 -7.32 3.88
N PHE A 153 5.08 -6.78 4.85
CA PHE A 153 4.50 -6.01 5.96
C PHE A 153 3.80 -4.74 5.47
N ILE A 154 4.44 -3.98 4.58
CA ILE A 154 3.86 -2.76 4.01
C ILE A 154 2.59 -3.09 3.21
N VAL A 155 2.61 -4.18 2.44
CA VAL A 155 1.45 -4.64 1.66
C VAL A 155 0.29 -5.02 2.57
N VAL A 156 0.53 -5.75 3.66
CA VAL A 156 -0.51 -6.13 4.64
C VAL A 156 -1.14 -4.88 5.28
N ILE A 157 -0.31 -3.96 5.79
CA ILE A 157 -0.76 -2.72 6.42
C ILE A 157 -1.60 -1.87 5.43
N SER A 158 -1.12 -1.74 4.19
CA SER A 158 -1.79 -0.95 3.15
C SER A 158 -3.11 -1.57 2.73
N SER A 159 -3.14 -2.90 2.56
CA SER A 159 -4.33 -3.65 2.16
C SER A 159 -5.43 -3.55 3.23
N LEU A 160 -5.07 -3.66 4.52
CA LEU A 160 -6.01 -3.49 5.62
C LEU A 160 -6.64 -2.10 5.61
N LYS A 161 -5.82 -1.05 5.48
CA LYS A 161 -6.33 0.33 5.36
C LYS A 161 -7.27 0.48 4.17
N GLN A 162 -6.93 -0.09 3.01
CA GLN A 162 -7.75 0.00 1.80
C GLN A 162 -9.08 -0.75 1.94
N ILE A 163 -9.09 -1.93 2.55
CA ILE A 163 -10.31 -2.70 2.83
C ILE A 163 -11.25 -1.86 3.69
N VAL A 164 -10.75 -1.25 4.76
CA VAL A 164 -11.58 -0.46 5.67
C VAL A 164 -12.12 0.80 4.98
N PHE A 165 -11.29 1.50 4.20
CA PHE A 165 -11.74 2.65 3.39
C PHE A 165 -12.83 2.26 2.38
N SER A 166 -12.67 1.12 1.68
CA SER A 166 -13.67 0.65 0.72
C SER A 166 -15.03 0.34 1.36
N ARG A 167 -15.04 -0.09 2.63
CA ARG A 167 -16.29 -0.29 3.39
C ARG A 167 -16.96 1.03 3.73
N PHE A 168 -16.19 2.07 4.07
CA PHE A 168 -16.76 3.40 4.31
C PHE A 168 -17.34 4.03 3.05
N GLU A 169 -16.68 3.87 1.91
CA GLU A 169 -17.21 4.37 0.64
C GLU A 169 -18.54 3.71 0.26
N LYS A 170 -18.68 2.40 0.49
CA LYS A 170 -19.95 1.70 0.29
C LYS A 170 -21.05 2.21 1.21
N ASN A 171 -20.73 2.41 2.50
CA ASN A 171 -21.69 2.88 3.50
C ASN A 171 -22.09 4.36 3.35
N ASP A 172 -21.37 5.14 2.54
CA ASP A 172 -21.70 6.53 2.22
C ASP A 172 -22.51 6.65 0.91
N ALA A 173 -22.57 5.58 0.11
CA ALA A 173 -23.35 5.49 -1.13
C ALA A 173 -24.77 4.92 -0.92
N THR A 174 -25.00 4.27 0.23
CA THR A 174 -26.31 3.81 0.74
C THR A 174 -26.90 4.82 1.69
#